data_AF-A0A1W1BYY9-F1
#
_entry.id   AF-A0A1W1BYY9-F1
#
_cell.length_a   1.000
_cell.length_b   1.000
_cell.length_c   1.000
_cell.angle_alpha   90.00
_cell.angle_beta   90.00
_cell.angle_gamma   90.00
#
_symmetry.space_group_name_H-M   'P 1'
#
loop_
_entity.id
_entity.type
_entity.pdbx_description
1 polymer ?
#
loop_
_entity_poly.entity_id
_entity_poly.type
_entity_poly.pdbx_seq_one_letter_code
_entity_poly.pdbx_strand_id
1 'polypeptide(L)'
;MHILLINVNPVVSRLLILCTRDDTILLDEVESVDKVSKNHYDIVFVDESSYGRDVMVSLERLKSLKKVFISYLGDEVKGFDATIKKPFLPSQITEVIAAVQKHRSDEGSERDEEGSTEDKFSIFPLSAEEIDENTTAVLDVDEIEKIKALLNMDDDSGIEESKLSEEEIEALKVEVIKEQLIADGLEIINENEIVESLNLESDNNSKFVRKTDKKKKKSKKQKLIKKNIKYVKDAVERAVEHMTKKQVKRLLKGKEVKITIQLEDKN
;
A
#
# COMPACT_ATOMS: atom_id res chain seq x y z
N MET A 1 -8.30 -21.88 2.09
CA MET A 1 -8.70 -21.27 0.81
C MET A 1 -7.46 -20.72 0.12
N HIS A 2 -7.25 -20.99 -1.17
CA HIS A 2 -6.12 -20.47 -1.94
C HIS A 2 -6.56 -19.38 -2.89
N ILE A 3 -5.99 -18.19 -2.74
CA ILE A 3 -6.24 -17.04 -3.60
C ILE A 3 -4.99 -16.76 -4.42
N LEU A 4 -5.15 -16.51 -5.71
CA LEU A 4 -4.09 -15.99 -6.58
C LEU A 4 -4.37 -14.52 -6.89
N LEU A 5 -3.35 -13.66 -6.73
CA LEU A 5 -3.38 -12.28 -7.18
C LEU A 5 -2.33 -12.07 -8.27
N ILE A 6 -2.79 -11.74 -9.48
CA ILE A 6 -1.94 -11.36 -10.61
C ILE A 6 -1.95 -9.84 -10.71
N ASN A 7 -0.89 -9.22 -10.20
CA ASN A 7 -0.87 -7.78 -9.99
C ASN A 7 0.56 -7.21 -9.98
N VAL A 8 0.69 -5.96 -10.44
CA VAL A 8 1.93 -5.16 -10.38
C VAL A 8 1.77 -3.95 -9.46
N ASN A 9 0.54 -3.61 -9.05
CA ASN A 9 0.25 -2.44 -8.22
C ASN A 9 0.35 -2.75 -6.72
N PRO A 10 1.35 -2.21 -5.99
CA PRO A 10 1.57 -2.56 -4.57
C PRO A 10 0.39 -2.21 -3.66
N VAL A 11 -0.45 -1.24 -4.03
CA VAL A 11 -1.63 -0.85 -3.26
C VAL A 11 -2.66 -1.97 -3.22
N VAL A 12 -2.91 -2.59 -4.38
CA VAL A 12 -3.86 -3.71 -4.49
C VAL A 12 -3.35 -4.91 -3.70
N SER A 13 -2.06 -5.22 -3.78
CA SER A 13 -1.44 -6.30 -3.01
C SER A 13 -1.59 -6.07 -1.51
N ARG A 14 -1.31 -4.86 -1.03
CA ARG A 14 -1.46 -4.52 0.39
C ARG A 14 -2.91 -4.64 0.84
N LEU A 15 -3.84 -4.15 0.04
CA LEU A 15 -5.28 -4.21 0.34
C LEU A 15 -5.76 -5.66 0.43
N LEU A 16 -5.38 -6.50 -0.52
CA LEU A 16 -5.78 -7.90 -0.53
C LEU A 16 -5.20 -8.64 0.69
N ILE A 17 -3.91 -8.42 1.01
CA ILE A 17 -3.28 -8.98 2.21
C ILE A 17 -4.03 -8.58 3.48
N LEU A 18 -4.50 -7.33 3.59
CA LEU A 18 -5.30 -6.87 4.73
C LEU A 18 -6.66 -7.59 4.81
N CYS A 19 -7.29 -7.81 3.66
CA CYS A 19 -8.59 -8.48 3.58
C CYS A 19 -8.49 -10.00 3.77
N THR A 20 -7.30 -10.59 3.59
CA THR A 20 -7.05 -12.03 3.70
C THR A 20 -6.23 -12.39 4.93
N ARG A 21 -6.30 -11.59 6.01
CA ARG A 21 -5.56 -11.84 7.26
C ARG A 21 -6.03 -13.07 8.05
N ASP A 22 -7.13 -13.69 7.63
CA ASP A 22 -7.66 -14.86 8.30
C ASP A 22 -6.75 -16.09 8.09
N ASP A 23 -6.46 -16.83 9.15
CA ASP A 23 -5.54 -17.98 9.17
C ASP A 23 -5.90 -19.10 8.19
N THR A 24 -7.11 -19.06 7.62
CA THR A 24 -7.62 -20.06 6.67
C THR A 24 -7.40 -19.67 5.20
N ILE A 25 -6.88 -18.47 4.92
CA ILE A 25 -6.71 -17.93 3.56
C ILE A 25 -5.23 -17.80 3.23
N LEU A 26 -4.81 -18.48 2.16
CA LEU A 26 -3.46 -18.41 1.61
C LEU A 26 -3.47 -17.61 0.32
N LEU A 27 -2.85 -16.43 0.36
CA LEU A 27 -2.71 -15.53 -0.78
C LEU A 27 -1.35 -15.73 -1.45
N ASP A 28 -1.36 -16.13 -2.72
CA ASP A 28 -0.18 -16.17 -3.59
C ASP A 28 -0.20 -14.93 -4.52
N GLU A 29 0.80 -14.06 -4.42
CA GLU A 29 0.96 -12.90 -5.29
C GLU A 29 1.97 -13.18 -6.41
N VAL A 30 1.61 -12.85 -7.65
CA VAL A 30 2.49 -12.96 -8.82
C VAL A 30 2.35 -11.74 -9.73
N GLU A 31 3.46 -11.32 -10.35
CA GLU A 31 3.47 -10.22 -11.32
C GLU A 31 3.01 -10.68 -12.72
N SER A 32 3.14 -11.98 -13.02
CA SER A 32 2.82 -12.58 -14.32
C SER A 32 2.39 -14.03 -14.15
N VAL A 33 1.57 -14.52 -15.08
CA VAL A 33 0.99 -15.88 -15.05
C VAL A 33 2.03 -16.99 -15.16
N ASP A 34 3.21 -16.69 -15.71
CA ASP A 34 4.31 -17.67 -15.85
C ASP A 34 4.93 -18.07 -14.50
N LYS A 35 4.75 -17.23 -13.46
CA LYS A 35 5.28 -17.46 -12.11
C LYS A 35 4.28 -18.21 -11.21
N VAL A 36 3.14 -18.62 -11.74
CA VAL A 36 2.09 -19.30 -10.97
C VAL A 36 2.58 -20.69 -10.57
N SER A 37 2.63 -20.95 -9.26
CA SER A 37 3.23 -22.18 -8.71
C SER A 37 2.24 -23.35 -8.61
N LYS A 38 0.93 -23.08 -8.67
CA LYS A 38 -0.13 -24.08 -8.49
C LYS A 38 -1.10 -24.07 -9.67
N ASN A 39 -1.68 -25.22 -9.99
CA ASN A 39 -2.66 -25.34 -11.08
C ASN A 39 -4.12 -25.21 -10.62
N HIS A 40 -4.34 -25.05 -9.31
CA HIS A 40 -5.67 -24.94 -8.71
C HIS A 40 -5.71 -23.82 -7.68
N TYR A 41 -6.66 -22.90 -7.87
CA TYR A 41 -6.93 -21.79 -6.97
C TYR A 41 -8.44 -21.69 -6.75
N ASP A 42 -8.86 -21.12 -5.64
CA ASP A 42 -10.28 -20.91 -5.35
C ASP A 42 -10.74 -19.62 -6.02
N ILE A 43 -9.97 -18.56 -5.83
CA ILE A 43 -10.24 -17.23 -6.37
C ILE A 43 -9.00 -16.72 -7.08
N VAL A 44 -9.18 -16.17 -8.27
CA VAL A 44 -8.11 -15.52 -9.03
C VAL A 44 -8.48 -14.06 -9.26
N PHE A 45 -7.69 -13.15 -8.69
CA PHE A 45 -7.78 -11.72 -8.95
C PHE A 45 -6.75 -11.33 -10.03
N VAL A 46 -7.18 -10.62 -11.05
CA VAL A 46 -6.31 -10.11 -12.12
C VAL A 46 -6.47 -8.60 -12.22
N ASP A 47 -5.36 -7.89 -12.05
CA ASP A 47 -5.32 -6.46 -12.26
C ASP A 47 -5.24 -6.09 -13.74
N GLU A 48 -5.98 -5.06 -14.16
CA GLU A 48 -5.94 -4.51 -15.53
C GLU A 48 -4.51 -4.19 -15.98
N SER A 49 -3.68 -3.65 -15.08
CA SER A 49 -2.28 -3.33 -15.40
C SER A 49 -1.44 -4.57 -15.72
N SER A 50 -1.90 -5.73 -15.25
CA SER A 50 -1.26 -7.03 -15.42
C SER A 50 -1.97 -7.87 -16.48
N TYR A 51 -3.05 -7.35 -17.07
CA TYR A 51 -3.86 -8.05 -18.06
C TYR A 51 -3.26 -7.92 -19.46
N GLY A 52 -2.50 -8.95 -19.83
CA GLY A 52 -1.95 -9.13 -21.18
C GLY A 52 -2.74 -10.15 -22.01
N ARG A 53 -2.48 -10.20 -23.32
CA ARG A 53 -3.08 -11.19 -24.24
C ARG A 53 -2.80 -12.65 -23.81
N ASP A 54 -1.69 -12.89 -23.13
CA ASP A 54 -1.26 -14.22 -22.69
C ASP A 54 -1.96 -14.67 -21.39
N VAL A 55 -2.59 -13.73 -20.69
CA VAL A 55 -3.21 -13.95 -19.38
C VAL A 55 -4.52 -14.72 -19.54
N MET A 56 -5.34 -14.36 -20.52
CA MET A 56 -6.58 -15.07 -20.89
C MET A 56 -6.36 -16.57 -21.12
N VAL A 57 -5.41 -16.92 -22.02
CA VAL A 57 -5.12 -18.32 -22.38
C VAL A 57 -4.61 -19.11 -21.17
N SER A 58 -3.89 -18.44 -20.27
CA SER A 58 -3.36 -19.07 -19.07
C SER A 58 -4.42 -19.19 -17.97
N LEU A 59 -5.37 -18.25 -17.87
CA LEU A 59 -6.53 -18.36 -16.99
C LEU A 59 -7.52 -19.44 -17.44
N GLU A 60 -7.63 -19.74 -18.73
CA GLU A 60 -8.42 -20.88 -19.21
C GLU A 60 -7.81 -22.23 -18.80
N ARG A 61 -6.48 -22.31 -18.69
CA ARG A 61 -5.78 -23.51 -18.24
C ARG A 61 -5.81 -23.70 -16.72
N LEU A 62 -5.95 -22.61 -15.97
CA LEU A 62 -6.04 -22.64 -14.51
C LEU A 62 -7.44 -23.07 -14.07
N LYS A 63 -7.52 -24.06 -13.18
CA LYS A 63 -8.80 -24.47 -12.57
C LYS A 63 -9.10 -23.55 -11.39
N SER A 64 -9.97 -22.57 -11.60
CA SER A 64 -10.45 -21.65 -10.57
C SER A 64 -11.96 -21.67 -10.40
N LEU A 65 -12.44 -21.53 -9.16
CA LEU A 65 -13.89 -21.45 -8.88
C LEU A 65 -14.46 -20.07 -9.23
N LYS A 66 -13.68 -19.00 -9.00
CA LYS A 66 -14.11 -17.63 -9.33
C LYS A 66 -12.94 -16.78 -9.83
N LYS A 67 -13.18 -16.06 -10.92
CA LYS A 67 -12.23 -15.15 -11.58
C LYS A 67 -12.74 -13.72 -11.45
N VAL A 68 -11.88 -12.85 -10.95
CA VAL A 68 -12.21 -11.46 -10.64
C VAL A 68 -11.26 -10.55 -11.40
N PHE A 69 -11.82 -9.61 -12.15
CA PHE A 69 -11.06 -8.60 -12.86
C PHE A 69 -11.08 -7.28 -12.09
N ILE A 70 -9.93 -6.61 -11.95
CA ILE A 70 -9.83 -5.31 -11.27
C ILE A 70 -9.43 -4.25 -12.30
N SER A 71 -10.31 -3.31 -12.60
CA SER A 71 -10.11 -2.31 -13.67
C SER A 71 -10.51 -0.89 -13.28
N TYR A 72 -10.01 0.12 -13.99
CA TYR A 72 -10.42 1.51 -13.78
C TYR A 72 -11.76 1.84 -14.43
N LEU A 73 -12.06 1.21 -15.56
CA LEU A 73 -13.24 1.52 -16.37
C LEU A 73 -14.50 0.79 -15.86
N GLY A 74 -14.32 -0.34 -15.16
CA GLY A 74 -15.42 -1.20 -14.70
C GLY A 74 -16.03 -2.03 -15.82
N ASP A 75 -15.33 -2.17 -16.95
CA ASP A 75 -15.81 -2.93 -18.10
C ASP A 75 -15.82 -4.43 -17.80
N GLU A 76 -16.94 -5.09 -18.13
CA GLU A 76 -17.05 -6.53 -18.05
C GLU A 76 -16.14 -7.20 -19.08
N VAL A 77 -15.17 -7.97 -18.59
CA VAL A 77 -14.25 -8.71 -19.44
C VAL A 77 -14.72 -10.14 -19.58
N LYS A 78 -14.82 -10.62 -20.82
CA LYS A 78 -15.18 -12.01 -21.11
C LYS A 78 -14.23 -12.97 -20.39
N GLY A 79 -14.75 -13.99 -19.74
CA GLY A 79 -13.96 -14.99 -19.02
C GLY A 79 -13.67 -14.67 -17.55
N PHE A 80 -14.26 -13.60 -17.01
CA PHE A 80 -14.28 -13.28 -15.58
C PHE A 80 -15.71 -13.34 -15.03
N ASP A 81 -15.85 -13.81 -13.80
CA ASP A 81 -17.13 -13.96 -13.11
C ASP A 81 -17.57 -12.67 -12.41
N ALA A 82 -16.62 -11.82 -12.04
CA ALA A 82 -16.86 -10.54 -11.39
C ALA A 82 -15.85 -9.48 -11.85
N THR A 83 -16.27 -8.23 -11.89
CA THR A 83 -15.39 -7.09 -12.16
C THR A 83 -15.49 -6.08 -11.02
N ILE A 84 -14.33 -5.66 -10.49
CA ILE A 84 -14.20 -4.66 -9.44
C ILE A 84 -13.60 -3.39 -10.05
N LYS A 85 -14.30 -2.27 -9.88
CA LYS A 85 -13.86 -0.97 -10.39
C LYS A 85 -12.96 -0.25 -9.40
N LYS A 86 -11.84 0.30 -9.86
CA LYS A 86 -10.94 1.17 -9.08
C LYS A 86 -11.46 2.61 -9.06
N PRO A 87 -11.38 3.31 -7.91
CA PRO A 87 -10.98 2.83 -6.58
C PRO A 87 -12.07 1.95 -5.94
N PHE A 88 -11.65 0.92 -5.19
CA PHE A 88 -12.55 -0.04 -4.55
C PHE A 88 -12.32 -0.10 -3.04
N LEU A 89 -13.36 -0.51 -2.32
CA LEU A 89 -13.33 -0.66 -0.86
C LEU A 89 -12.89 -2.07 -0.47
N PRO A 90 -12.25 -2.25 0.71
CA PRO A 90 -11.95 -3.57 1.27
C PRO A 90 -13.18 -4.50 1.31
N SER A 91 -14.35 -3.93 1.61
CA SER A 91 -15.63 -4.66 1.68
C SER A 91 -15.96 -5.41 0.39
N GLN A 92 -15.62 -4.85 -0.76
CA GLN A 92 -15.89 -5.46 -2.07
C GLN A 92 -15.03 -6.70 -2.31
N ILE A 93 -13.78 -6.73 -1.81
CA ILE A 93 -12.94 -7.93 -1.86
C ILE A 93 -13.51 -9.01 -0.93
N THR A 94 -13.85 -8.62 0.30
CA THR A 94 -14.35 -9.56 1.31
C THR A 94 -15.69 -10.17 0.90
N GLU A 95 -16.55 -9.41 0.22
CA GLU A 95 -17.81 -9.91 -0.32
C GLU A 95 -17.58 -11.01 -1.37
N VAL A 96 -16.62 -10.80 -2.28
CA VAL A 96 -16.28 -11.80 -3.29
C VAL A 96 -15.71 -13.07 -2.66
N ILE A 97 -14.87 -12.91 -1.62
CA ILE A 97 -14.34 -14.03 -0.84
C ILE A 97 -15.46 -14.79 -0.13
N ALA A 98 -16.35 -14.08 0.57
CA ALA A 98 -17.46 -14.65 1.32
C ALA A 98 -18.43 -15.41 0.40
N ALA A 99 -18.71 -14.88 -0.80
CA ALA A 99 -19.56 -15.55 -1.78
C ALA A 99 -19.02 -16.94 -2.15
N VAL A 100 -17.71 -17.10 -2.33
CA VAL A 100 -17.09 -18.40 -2.66
C VAL A 100 -17.07 -19.34 -1.45
N GLN A 101 -16.89 -18.80 -0.24
CA GLN A 101 -16.97 -19.59 0.98
C GLN A 101 -18.39 -20.16 1.19
N LYS A 102 -19.43 -19.35 0.92
CA LYS A 102 -20.83 -19.79 1.02
C LYS A 102 -21.16 -20.92 0.03
N HIS A 103 -20.70 -20.80 -1.22
CA HIS A 103 -20.89 -21.87 -2.20
C HIS A 103 -20.26 -23.21 -1.74
N ARG A 104 -19.14 -23.17 -1.03
CA ARG A 104 -18.51 -24.38 -0.48
C ARG A 104 -19.25 -24.99 0.70
N SER A 105 -19.88 -24.18 1.54
CA SER A 105 -20.68 -24.70 2.66
C SER A 105 -22.00 -25.31 2.19
N ASP A 106 -22.58 -24.80 1.09
CA ASP A 106 -23.84 -25.30 0.54
C ASP A 106 -23.65 -26.57 -0.33
N GLU A 107 -22.47 -26.83 -0.88
CA GLU A 107 -22.15 -28.03 -1.69
C GLU A 107 -22.11 -29.36 -0.88
N GLY A 108 -22.39 -29.32 0.42
CA GLY A 108 -22.60 -30.50 1.27
C GLY A 108 -24.05 -30.98 1.38
N SER A 109 -25.02 -30.26 0.79
CA SER A 109 -26.43 -30.62 0.77
C SER A 109 -26.90 -30.78 -0.67
N GLU A 110 -27.64 -31.84 -0.93
CA GLU A 110 -27.93 -32.41 -2.24
C GLU A 110 -28.69 -31.46 -3.19
N ARG A 111 -28.42 -31.69 -4.49
CA ARG A 111 -29.22 -31.40 -5.70
C ARG A 111 -30.64 -30.86 -5.46
N ASP A 112 -30.98 -29.74 -6.10
CA ASP A 112 -31.95 -29.75 -7.22
C ASP A 112 -32.07 -28.37 -7.92
N GLU A 113 -32.11 -28.47 -9.25
CA GLU A 113 -32.81 -27.66 -10.26
C GLU A 113 -32.41 -26.21 -10.63
N GLU A 114 -32.28 -26.06 -11.95
CA GLU A 114 -32.17 -24.84 -12.74
C GLU A 114 -33.44 -23.97 -12.59
N GLY A 115 -33.30 -22.66 -12.47
CA GLY A 115 -34.45 -21.76 -12.47
C GLY A 115 -34.08 -20.29 -12.48
N SER A 116 -34.30 -19.67 -13.63
CA SER A 116 -34.18 -18.25 -13.97
C SER A 116 -34.84 -17.24 -13.03
N THR A 117 -34.40 -15.98 -13.22
CA THR A 117 -35.03 -14.67 -12.94
C THR A 117 -34.93 -14.08 -11.52
N GLU A 118 -34.31 -12.88 -11.52
CA GLU A 118 -34.49 -11.75 -10.61
C GLU A 118 -35.44 -11.96 -9.43
N ASP A 119 -34.89 -12.10 -8.22
CA ASP A 119 -35.62 -11.63 -7.04
C ASP A 119 -34.73 -11.34 -5.84
N LYS A 120 -35.18 -10.35 -5.08
CA LYS A 120 -34.56 -9.72 -3.91
C LYS A 120 -34.17 -10.76 -2.86
N PHE A 121 -32.88 -10.96 -2.62
CA PHE A 121 -32.41 -11.65 -1.43
C PHE A 121 -32.47 -10.71 -0.22
N SER A 122 -33.59 -10.80 0.49
CA SER A 122 -33.79 -10.30 1.84
C SER A 122 -32.75 -10.92 2.78
N ILE A 123 -31.88 -10.08 3.31
CA ILE A 123 -30.97 -10.38 4.41
C ILE A 123 -31.85 -10.53 5.65
N PHE A 124 -32.25 -11.74 6.04
CA PHE A 124 -32.50 -12.19 7.43
C PHE A 124 -33.08 -13.62 7.37
N PRO A 125 -32.36 -14.66 7.82
CA PRO A 125 -32.95 -15.95 8.07
C PRO A 125 -33.58 -15.90 9.47
N LEU A 126 -34.82 -15.44 9.56
CA LEU A 126 -35.62 -15.67 10.76
C LEU A 126 -36.21 -17.07 10.65
N SER A 127 -35.62 -17.97 11.44
CA SER A 127 -36.16 -19.28 11.76
C SER A 127 -37.65 -19.20 12.04
N ALA A 128 -38.38 -20.14 11.46
CA ALA A 128 -39.77 -20.41 11.77
C ALA A 128 -39.88 -20.83 13.24
N GLU A 129 -40.19 -19.86 14.08
CA GLU A 129 -40.66 -20.08 15.45
C GLU A 129 -41.86 -19.17 15.62
N GLU A 130 -43.02 -19.77 15.88
CA GLU A 130 -44.30 -19.10 16.00
C GLU A 130 -44.23 -18.10 17.17
N ILE A 131 -44.16 -16.80 16.86
CA ILE A 131 -44.21 -15.74 17.86
C ILE A 131 -45.64 -15.18 17.88
N ASP A 132 -46.28 -15.36 19.04
CA ASP A 132 -47.55 -14.77 19.44
C ASP A 132 -47.73 -13.31 18.98
N GLU A 133 -48.89 -13.00 18.41
CA GLU A 133 -49.30 -11.70 17.85
C GLU A 133 -49.49 -10.56 18.88
N ASN A 134 -48.71 -10.50 19.97
CA ASN A 134 -49.00 -9.51 21.03
C ASN A 134 -47.81 -8.72 21.60
N THR A 135 -46.69 -8.61 20.89
CA THR A 135 -45.53 -7.79 21.34
C THR A 135 -45.09 -6.72 20.35
N THR A 136 -46.01 -6.11 19.58
CA THR A 136 -45.73 -4.86 18.87
C THR A 136 -45.97 -3.64 19.77
N ALA A 137 -45.41 -3.64 20.98
CA ALA A 137 -45.23 -2.43 21.77
C ALA A 137 -43.91 -1.78 21.32
N VAL A 138 -43.99 -1.13 20.16
CA VAL A 138 -42.91 -0.31 19.62
C VAL A 138 -42.85 0.96 20.47
N LEU A 139 -42.08 0.90 21.57
CA LEU A 139 -41.76 1.97 22.52
C LEU A 139 -42.97 2.66 23.17
N ASP A 140 -43.05 2.63 24.50
CA ASP A 140 -44.07 3.37 25.23
C ASP A 140 -43.90 4.89 25.05
N VAL A 141 -44.99 5.66 25.08
CA VAL A 141 -44.98 7.12 24.86
C VAL A 141 -44.00 7.83 25.82
N ASP A 142 -43.85 7.28 27.03
CA ASP A 142 -42.91 7.76 28.05
C ASP A 142 -41.43 7.47 27.67
N GLU A 143 -41.15 6.35 27.01
CA GLU A 143 -39.80 6.05 26.47
C GLU A 143 -39.45 6.97 25.30
N ILE A 144 -40.43 7.28 24.44
CA ILE A 144 -40.26 8.23 23.34
C ILE A 144 -39.94 9.64 23.88
N GLU A 145 -40.63 10.10 24.93
CA GLU A 145 -40.33 11.38 25.57
C GLU A 145 -38.94 11.38 26.21
N LYS A 146 -38.52 10.27 26.82
CA LYS A 146 -37.17 10.13 27.40
C LYS A 146 -36.07 10.18 26.34
N ILE A 147 -36.27 9.51 25.20
CA ILE A 147 -35.34 9.56 24.06
C ILE A 147 -35.29 10.98 23.47
N LYS A 148 -36.44 11.66 23.37
CA LYS A 148 -36.52 13.03 22.88
C LYS A 148 -35.81 14.02 23.82
N ALA A 149 -35.89 13.81 25.13
CA ALA A 149 -35.13 14.59 26.11
C ALA A 149 -33.62 14.37 25.99
N LEU A 150 -33.18 13.12 25.76
CA LEU A 150 -31.75 12.81 25.55
C LEU A 150 -31.19 13.43 24.26
N LEU A 151 -31.94 13.38 23.16
CA LEU A 151 -31.50 13.98 21.89
C LEU A 151 -31.46 15.51 21.94
N ASN A 152 -32.36 16.15 22.69
CA ASN A 152 -32.37 17.60 22.85
C ASN A 152 -31.29 18.12 23.82
N MET A 153 -30.55 17.26 24.52
CA MET A 153 -29.46 17.66 25.40
C MET A 153 -28.07 17.62 24.74
N ASP A 154 -27.93 17.02 23.56
CA ASP A 154 -26.65 16.91 22.84
C ASP A 154 -26.50 17.85 21.63
N ASP A 155 -27.58 18.47 21.15
CA ASP A 155 -27.52 19.40 20.01
C ASP A 155 -27.11 20.85 20.40
N ASP A 156 -26.89 21.09 21.70
CA ASP A 156 -26.35 22.34 22.26
C ASP A 156 -24.98 22.13 22.93
N SER A 157 -24.38 20.94 22.77
CA SER A 157 -22.93 20.84 22.79
C SER A 157 -22.47 21.27 21.41
N GLY A 158 -22.37 22.60 21.24
CA GLY A 158 -21.53 23.16 20.22
C GLY A 158 -20.22 22.37 20.28
N ILE A 159 -19.99 21.54 19.27
CA ILE A 159 -18.65 21.25 18.80
C ILE A 159 -18.17 22.64 18.36
N GLU A 160 -17.76 23.44 19.34
CA GLU A 160 -16.58 24.25 19.19
C GLU A 160 -15.56 23.25 18.66
N GLU A 161 -15.45 23.20 17.34
CA GLU A 161 -14.15 23.33 16.70
C GLU A 161 -13.44 24.45 17.47
N SER A 162 -12.89 24.08 18.63
CA SER A 162 -11.83 24.80 19.27
C SER A 162 -10.86 24.87 18.12
N LYS A 163 -10.74 26.07 17.55
CA LYS A 163 -9.83 26.41 16.47
C LYS A 163 -8.43 26.28 17.06
N LEU A 164 -8.05 25.05 17.38
CA LEU A 164 -6.70 24.68 17.70
C LEU A 164 -5.94 25.12 16.46
N SER A 165 -4.94 25.96 16.66
CA SER A 165 -4.16 26.44 15.53
C SER A 165 -3.58 25.22 14.81
N GLU A 166 -3.32 25.35 13.51
CA GLU A 166 -2.69 24.27 12.74
C GLU A 166 -1.40 23.75 13.42
N GLU A 167 -0.71 24.63 14.15
CA GLU A 167 0.46 24.35 14.98
C GLU A 167 0.16 23.41 16.17
N GLU A 168 -0.97 23.58 16.85
CA GLU A 168 -1.39 22.72 17.96
C GLU A 168 -1.79 21.32 17.46
N ILE A 169 -2.46 21.24 16.31
CA ILE A 169 -2.81 19.97 15.68
C ILE A 169 -1.55 19.22 15.21
N GLU A 170 -0.56 19.94 14.66
CA GLU A 170 0.71 19.35 14.25
C GLU A 170 1.52 18.85 15.46
N ALA A 171 1.51 19.59 16.57
CA ALA A 171 2.13 19.15 17.82
C ALA A 171 1.51 17.84 18.35
N LEU A 172 0.17 17.74 18.34
CA LEU A 172 -0.54 16.51 18.75
C LEU A 172 -0.20 15.32 17.85
N LYS A 173 -0.10 15.52 16.52
CA LYS A 173 0.35 14.46 15.59
C LYS A 173 1.75 13.98 15.90
N VAL A 174 2.68 14.91 16.18
CA VAL A 174 4.06 14.56 16.55
C VAL A 174 4.10 13.78 17.87
N GLU A 175 3.27 14.13 18.84
CA GLU A 175 3.18 13.43 20.12
C GLU A 175 2.65 12.01 19.98
N VAL A 176 1.56 11.81 19.22
CA VAL A 176 1.02 10.47 18.92
C VAL A 176 2.05 9.60 18.21
N ILE A 177 2.80 10.16 17.25
CA ILE A 177 3.87 9.43 16.56
C ILE A 177 5.00 9.07 17.53
N LYS A 178 5.38 9.97 18.44
CA LYS A 178 6.42 9.68 19.46
C LYS A 178 5.99 8.54 20.37
N GLU A 179 4.76 8.56 20.87
CA GLU A 179 4.24 7.48 21.72
C GLU A 179 4.20 6.14 21.00
N GLN A 180 3.74 6.12 19.74
CA GLN A 180 3.73 4.89 18.93
C GLN A 180 5.14 4.34 18.69
N LEU A 181 6.11 5.21 18.39
CA LEU A 181 7.50 4.80 18.21
C LEU A 181 8.11 4.23 19.50
N ILE A 182 7.80 4.82 20.65
CA ILE A 182 8.22 4.31 21.97
C ILE A 182 7.54 2.96 22.26
N ALA A 183 6.25 2.80 21.94
CA ALA A 183 5.52 1.55 22.10
C ALA A 183 6.07 0.42 21.22
N ASP A 184 6.51 0.76 20.00
CA ASP A 184 7.19 -0.16 19.08
C ASP A 184 8.65 -0.45 19.51
N GLY A 185 9.11 0.12 20.63
CA GLY A 185 10.44 -0.11 21.20
C GLY A 185 11.56 0.67 20.51
N LEU A 186 11.22 1.72 19.75
CA LEU A 186 12.18 2.59 19.07
C LEU A 186 12.55 3.78 19.96
N GLU A 187 13.84 3.93 20.24
CA GLU A 187 14.38 5.06 20.98
C GLU A 187 14.59 6.26 20.05
N ILE A 188 13.94 7.39 20.36
CA ILE A 188 14.09 8.64 19.61
C ILE A 188 15.31 9.37 20.13
N ILE A 189 16.46 9.10 19.51
CA ILE A 189 17.74 9.74 19.84
C ILE A 189 17.86 11.05 19.04
N ASN A 190 18.27 12.14 19.69
CA ASN A 190 18.53 13.41 19.01
C ASN A 190 19.72 13.26 18.05
N GLU A 191 19.67 13.95 16.89
CA GLU A 191 20.77 13.91 15.90
C GLU A 191 22.14 14.21 16.51
N ASN A 192 22.20 15.14 17.47
CA ASN A 192 23.45 15.49 18.16
C ASN A 192 24.01 14.33 19.00
N GLU A 193 23.14 13.54 19.64
CA GLU A 193 23.51 12.39 20.45
C GLU A 193 23.91 11.19 19.59
N ILE A 194 23.28 11.02 18.41
CA ILE A 194 23.72 10.06 17.38
C ILE A 194 25.13 10.44 16.90
N VAL A 195 25.38 11.72 16.62
CA VAL A 195 26.69 12.20 16.18
C VAL A 195 27.76 12.03 17.26
N GLU A 196 27.42 12.23 18.53
CA GLU A 196 28.33 11.96 19.65
C GLU A 196 28.62 10.47 19.82
N SER A 197 27.61 9.61 19.76
CA SER A 197 27.75 8.15 19.85
C SER A 197 28.62 7.59 18.72
N LEU A 198 28.40 8.03 17.48
CA LEU A 198 29.22 7.63 16.33
C LEU A 198 30.65 8.17 16.40
N ASN A 199 30.87 9.35 16.99
CA ASN A 199 32.22 9.86 17.22
C ASN A 199 32.96 9.05 18.30
N LEU A 200 32.27 8.61 19.36
CA LEU A 200 32.84 7.75 20.41
C LEU A 200 33.20 6.36 19.88
N GLU A 201 32.37 5.76 19.03
CA GLU A 201 32.67 4.47 18.40
C GLU A 201 33.88 4.55 17.45
N SER A 202 34.08 5.69 16.78
CA SER A 202 35.21 5.88 15.87
C SER A 202 36.58 6.04 16.56
N ASP A 203 36.59 6.37 17.87
CA ASP A 203 37.83 6.57 18.65
C ASP A 203 38.22 5.32 19.49
N ASN A 204 37.39 4.28 19.57
CA ASN A 204 37.65 3.08 20.38
C ASN A 204 38.52 1.99 19.72
N ASN A 205 38.99 2.20 18.47
CA ASN A 205 39.95 1.29 17.81
C ASN A 205 41.40 1.81 17.78
N SER A 206 41.74 2.82 18.59
CA SER A 206 43.14 3.20 18.84
C SER A 206 43.40 3.35 20.34
N LYS A 207 43.95 2.30 20.94
CA LYS A 207 44.35 2.25 22.35
C LYS A 207 45.41 3.32 22.71
N PHE A 208 45.34 3.78 23.96
CA PHE A 208 46.37 4.45 24.78
C PHE A 208 46.61 5.97 24.59
N VAL A 209 46.43 6.67 25.72
CA VAL A 209 47.28 7.77 26.25
C VAL A 209 47.03 9.20 25.76
N ARG A 210 46.50 9.97 26.72
CA ARG A 210 46.82 11.36 27.12
C ARG A 210 46.72 12.49 26.09
N LYS A 211 45.86 13.45 26.47
CA LYS A 211 46.08 14.91 26.51
C LYS A 211 47.10 15.47 25.50
N THR A 212 46.59 16.22 24.52
CA THR A 212 46.81 17.66 24.25
C THR A 212 46.56 17.97 22.77
N ASP A 213 46.18 19.22 22.51
CA ASP A 213 46.30 19.93 21.24
C ASP A 213 45.17 19.81 20.19
N LYS A 214 44.13 20.61 20.50
CA LYS A 214 43.33 21.37 19.54
C LYS A 214 44.20 22.00 18.44
N LYS A 215 43.67 22.04 17.21
CA LYS A 215 44.21 22.64 15.95
C LYS A 215 45.12 21.73 15.08
N LYS A 216 44.56 20.73 14.37
CA LYS A 216 45.10 20.26 13.06
C LYS A 216 44.24 19.28 12.22
N LYS A 217 42.94 19.09 12.49
CA LYS A 217 42.09 18.09 11.76
C LYS A 217 41.18 18.65 10.65
N LYS A 218 41.27 19.93 10.24
CA LYS A 218 40.48 20.46 9.09
C LYS A 218 41.11 20.19 7.69
N SER A 219 42.41 19.90 7.60
CA SER A 219 43.10 19.76 6.28
C SER A 219 43.04 18.35 5.66
N LYS A 220 42.70 17.30 6.43
CA LYS A 220 42.59 15.92 5.90
C LYS A 220 41.24 15.63 5.23
N LYS A 221 40.12 16.19 5.73
CA LYS A 221 38.77 16.00 5.12
C LYS A 221 38.67 16.60 3.71
N GLN A 222 39.24 17.78 3.46
CA GLN A 222 39.24 18.39 2.11
C GLN A 222 40.10 17.63 1.08
N LYS A 223 41.15 16.91 1.51
CA LYS A 223 41.99 16.11 0.60
C LYS A 223 41.27 14.86 0.09
N LEU A 224 40.36 14.27 0.88
CA LEU A 224 39.58 13.10 0.47
C LEU A 224 38.48 13.48 -0.54
N ILE A 225 37.77 14.59 -0.32
CA ILE A 225 36.73 15.08 -1.23
C ILE A 225 37.32 15.41 -2.61
N LYS A 226 38.49 16.07 -2.66
CA LYS A 226 39.18 16.39 -3.92
C LYS A 226 39.62 15.16 -4.71
N LYS A 227 39.99 14.07 -4.04
CA LYS A 227 40.37 12.81 -4.70
C LYS A 227 39.15 12.12 -5.32
N ASN A 228 38.03 12.10 -4.62
CA ASN A 228 36.81 11.47 -5.12
C ASN A 228 36.21 12.23 -6.32
N ILE A 229 36.22 13.56 -6.29
CA ILE A 229 35.78 14.38 -7.43
C ILE A 229 36.67 14.15 -8.66
N LYS A 230 37.98 13.98 -8.47
CA LYS A 230 38.91 13.69 -9.58
C LYS A 230 38.60 12.34 -10.23
N TYR A 231 38.29 11.31 -9.43
CA TYR A 231 37.94 9.99 -9.93
C TYR A 231 36.62 10.00 -10.72
N VAL A 232 35.60 10.69 -10.20
CA VAL A 232 34.31 10.83 -10.89
C VAL A 232 34.47 11.61 -12.20
N LYS A 233 35.24 12.69 -12.21
CA LYS A 233 35.50 13.46 -13.43
C LYS A 233 36.18 12.61 -14.51
N ASP A 234 37.19 11.85 -14.13
CA ASP A 234 37.95 10.97 -15.03
C ASP A 234 37.10 9.79 -15.55
N ALA A 235 36.19 9.27 -14.73
CA ALA A 235 35.23 8.25 -15.16
C ALA A 235 34.19 8.79 -16.15
N VAL A 236 33.70 10.02 -15.93
CA VAL A 236 32.75 10.68 -16.85
C VAL A 236 33.42 11.05 -18.17
N GLU A 237 34.66 11.53 -18.14
CA GLU A 237 35.44 11.88 -19.34
C GLU A 237 35.66 10.65 -20.23
N ARG A 238 36.11 9.53 -19.65
CA ARG A 238 36.24 8.24 -20.37
C ARG A 238 34.91 7.72 -20.91
N ALA A 239 33.83 7.86 -20.15
CA ALA A 239 32.51 7.45 -20.60
C ALA A 239 32.07 8.26 -21.83
N VAL A 240 32.30 9.57 -21.85
CA VAL A 240 31.95 10.46 -22.97
C VAL A 240 32.83 10.19 -24.20
N GLU A 241 34.12 9.89 -24.03
CA GLU A 241 35.02 9.52 -25.15
C GLU A 241 34.57 8.27 -25.89
N HIS A 242 34.03 7.28 -25.18
CA HIS A 242 33.55 6.03 -25.77
C HIS A 242 32.12 6.12 -26.35
N MET A 243 31.44 7.26 -26.24
CA MET A 243 30.10 7.43 -26.81
C MET A 243 30.14 7.77 -28.30
N THR A 244 29.26 7.12 -29.06
CA THR A 244 29.06 7.44 -30.47
C THR A 244 28.34 8.77 -30.65
N LYS A 245 28.57 9.45 -31.78
CA LYS A 245 27.89 10.72 -32.15
C LYS A 245 26.35 10.64 -32.04
N LYS A 246 25.77 9.46 -32.30
CA LYS A 246 24.32 9.21 -32.17
C LYS A 246 23.85 9.19 -30.71
N GLN A 247 24.64 8.62 -29.80
CA GLN A 247 24.33 8.57 -28.38
C GLN A 247 24.47 9.95 -27.73
N VAL A 248 25.53 10.70 -28.08
CA VAL A 248 25.68 12.09 -27.63
C VAL A 248 24.52 12.96 -28.11
N LYS A 249 24.11 12.83 -29.38
CA LYS A 249 22.95 13.55 -29.94
C LYS A 249 21.61 13.17 -29.26
N ARG A 250 21.44 11.93 -28.79
CA ARG A 250 20.26 11.53 -28.00
C ARG A 250 20.26 12.17 -26.61
N LEU A 251 21.41 12.21 -25.93
CA LEU A 251 21.52 12.78 -24.59
C LEU A 251 21.37 14.31 -24.57
N LEU A 252 21.76 14.97 -25.65
CA LEU A 252 21.66 16.43 -25.82
C LEU A 252 20.32 16.86 -26.47
N LYS A 253 19.44 15.93 -26.85
CA LYS A 253 18.15 16.28 -27.49
C LYS A 253 17.24 16.96 -26.47
N GLY A 254 16.91 18.23 -26.72
CA GLY A 254 16.01 19.03 -25.86
C GLY A 254 16.69 19.76 -24.70
N LYS A 255 18.03 19.80 -24.65
CA LYS A 255 18.79 20.59 -23.67
C LYS A 255 19.56 21.71 -24.39
N GLU A 256 19.44 22.93 -23.88
CA GLU A 256 20.27 24.05 -24.35
C GLU A 256 21.70 23.90 -23.82
N VAL A 257 22.67 23.76 -24.74
CA VAL A 257 24.09 23.68 -24.38
C VAL A 257 24.73 25.04 -24.65
N LYS A 258 25.12 25.77 -23.61
CA LYS A 258 25.94 26.98 -23.73
C LYS A 258 27.41 26.58 -23.75
N ILE A 259 28.07 26.76 -24.90
CA ILE A 259 29.51 26.53 -25.05
C ILE A 259 30.21 27.88 -24.99
N THR A 260 30.97 28.14 -23.92
CA THR A 260 31.79 29.35 -23.80
C THR A 260 33.21 29.00 -24.25
N ILE A 261 33.61 29.46 -25.43
CA ILE A 261 34.96 29.28 -25.96
C ILE A 261 35.76 30.54 -25.62
N GLN A 262 36.82 30.39 -24.82
CA GLN A 262 37.80 31.44 -24.60
C GLN A 262 38.96 31.23 -25.59
N LEU A 263 39.15 32.19 -26.48
CA LEU A 263 40.31 32.24 -27.37
C LEU A 263 41.35 33.14 -26.71
N GLU A 264 42.51 32.58 -26.38
CA GLU A 264 43.68 33.38 -26.00
C GLU A 264 44.39 33.82 -27.28
N ASP A 265 44.40 35.13 -27.54
CA ASP A 265 45.18 35.73 -28.62
C ASP A 265 46.67 35.59 -28.27
N LYS A 266 47.37 34.75 -29.04
CA LYS A 266 48.83 34.71 -29.04
C LYS A 266 49.37 35.93 -29.80
N ASN A 267 49.89 36.89 -29.05
CA ASN A 267 50.90 37.84 -29.56
C ASN A 267 52.22 37.14 -29.81
#